data_AF-A0A817PSS6-F1
#
_entry.id   AF-A0A817PSS6-F1
#
_cell.length_a   1.000
_cell.length_b   1.000
_cell.length_c   1.000
_cell.angle_alpha   90.00
_cell.angle_beta   90.00
_cell.angle_gamma   90.00
#
_symmetry.space_group_name_H-M   'P 1'
#
loop_
_entity.id
_entity.type
_entity.pdbx_description
1 polymer ?
#
loop_
_entity_poly.entity_id
_entity_poly.type
_entity_poly.pdbx_seq_one_letter_code
_entity_poly.pdbx_strand_id
1 'polypeptide(L)'
;MASLLKLFLTLEPSLRFYLRSQRIAEIHEALISSLLVCKPEDPIAWLISCLIELHSLPPSAKVNLNWDYFIPEIYRPVNRPYNIESSLSYVFAVCDDTLEPNERQIRTAIEHYKFYIQRKLFSAWLRYYLTRLGQQRCLEKREHAANEYYRVRLLNIYFRQWSLWVTHRLSRQKAAACHINHCAETYQLRIILNEWNIVAQQARRTRDYFDRVERGEEGQQFNGFLSHGEARDELSLLTREAAVRILAYLDVDDLARCAQVCRNWKMLTQSSMLWSKLYLHRTSDALNDRLAMRFIQRARPYLQHLNLRQCSRIGRLTFVGLKYLRRNSHYLKRIILIECPNISRAAIDKLVLKIPYVQYHYTNKPSELAK
;
A
#
# COMPACT_ATOMS: atom_id res chain seq x y z
N MET A 1 11.44 78.07 20.52
CA MET A 1 11.63 78.35 19.07
C MET A 1 10.56 79.31 18.54
N ALA A 2 9.29 78.92 18.44
CA ALA A 2 8.23 79.78 17.89
C ALA A 2 8.05 81.14 18.62
N SER A 3 8.17 81.18 19.95
CA SER A 3 8.04 82.44 20.72
C SER A 3 9.24 83.39 20.56
N LEU A 4 10.44 82.84 20.38
CA LEU A 4 11.67 83.62 20.14
C LEU A 4 11.69 84.20 18.71
N LEU A 5 11.30 83.40 17.71
CA LEU A 5 11.10 83.87 16.33
C LEU A 5 10.09 85.02 16.27
N LYS A 6 8.96 84.89 16.98
CA LYS A 6 7.92 85.93 17.03
C LYS A 6 8.41 87.23 17.68
N LEU A 7 9.19 87.14 18.76
CA LEU A 7 9.77 88.29 19.45
C LEU A 7 10.90 88.95 18.63
N PHE A 8 11.69 88.15 17.92
CA PHE A 8 12.75 88.65 17.03
C PHE A 8 12.17 89.37 15.81
N LEU A 9 11.06 88.86 15.25
CA LEU A 9 10.29 89.50 14.18
C LEU A 9 9.55 90.78 14.62
N THR A 10 9.49 91.09 15.91
CA THR A 10 8.98 92.38 16.43
C THR A 10 10.08 93.42 16.71
N LEU A 11 11.37 93.07 16.62
CA LEU A 11 12.48 94.01 16.84
C LEU A 11 12.62 94.99 15.67
N GLU A 12 13.08 96.22 15.94
CA GLU A 12 13.36 97.23 14.92
C GLU A 12 14.44 96.74 13.93
N PRO A 13 14.34 97.01 12.61
CA PRO A 13 15.30 96.54 11.62
C PRO A 13 16.76 96.96 11.89
N SER A 14 16.97 98.16 12.43
CA SER A 14 18.28 98.70 12.84
C SER A 14 18.93 97.85 13.93
N LEU A 15 18.16 97.42 14.93
CA LEU A 15 18.62 96.53 16.00
C LEU A 15 18.94 95.14 15.46
N ARG A 16 18.14 94.59 14.53
CA ARG A 16 18.45 93.29 13.89
C ARG A 16 19.75 93.35 13.10
N PHE A 17 19.98 94.44 12.37
CA PHE A 17 21.24 94.67 11.67
C PHE A 17 22.41 94.77 12.65
N TYR A 18 22.26 95.48 13.77
CA TYR A 18 23.27 95.54 14.81
C TYR A 18 23.62 94.16 15.38
N LEU A 19 22.61 93.37 15.76
CA LEU A 19 22.82 92.02 16.31
C LEU A 19 23.53 91.08 15.32
N ARG A 20 23.26 91.25 14.01
CA ARG A 20 23.95 90.55 12.91
C ARG A 20 25.39 91.04 12.72
N SER A 21 25.60 92.35 12.66
CA SER A 21 26.93 92.95 12.45
C SER A 21 27.92 92.60 13.55
N GLN A 22 27.42 92.41 14.77
CA GLN A 22 28.20 92.01 15.94
C GLN A 22 28.27 90.48 16.14
N ARG A 23 27.71 89.68 15.20
CA ARG A 23 27.74 88.20 15.20
C ARG A 23 27.37 87.57 16.54
N ILE A 24 26.31 88.08 17.17
CA ILE A 24 25.93 87.73 18.53
C ILE A 24 25.56 86.24 18.68
N ALA A 25 25.04 85.61 17.62
CA ALA A 25 24.74 84.18 17.63
C ALA A 25 26.00 83.34 17.92
N GLU A 26 27.13 83.69 17.31
CA GLU A 26 28.37 82.94 17.43
C GLU A 26 29.11 83.24 18.74
N ILE A 27 29.03 84.49 19.22
CA ILE A 27 29.49 84.87 20.56
C ILE A 27 28.71 84.07 21.60
N HIS A 28 27.39 83.99 21.46
CA HIS A 28 26.55 83.16 22.32
C HIS A 28 26.93 81.67 22.23
N GLU A 29 27.22 81.14 21.03
CA GLU A 29 27.68 79.76 20.87
C GLU A 29 28.95 79.47 21.64
N ALA A 30 29.96 80.35 21.52
CA ALA A 30 31.25 80.18 22.16
C ALA A 30 31.16 80.27 23.69
N LEU A 31 30.34 81.20 24.21
CA LEU A 31 30.11 81.37 25.65
C LEU A 31 29.35 80.18 26.26
N ILE A 32 28.30 79.69 25.60
CA ILE A 32 27.53 78.54 26.10
C ILE A 32 28.34 77.25 25.97
N SER A 33 29.07 77.08 24.86
CA SER A 33 29.95 75.92 24.68
C SER A 33 31.04 75.87 25.75
N SER A 34 31.63 77.01 26.11
CA SER A 34 32.64 77.06 27.17
C SER A 34 32.06 76.76 28.55
N LEU A 35 30.87 77.26 28.89
CA LEU A 35 30.20 76.90 30.13
C LEU A 35 29.88 75.41 30.24
N LEU A 36 29.38 74.80 29.15
CA LEU A 36 29.00 73.39 29.13
C LEU A 36 30.20 72.46 29.30
N VAL A 37 31.37 72.84 28.75
CA VAL A 37 32.59 72.05 28.78
C VAL A 37 33.41 72.29 30.05
N CYS A 38 33.64 73.55 30.42
CA CYS A 38 34.53 73.91 31.53
C CYS A 38 33.89 73.78 32.91
N LYS A 39 32.54 73.88 33.01
CA LYS A 39 31.77 73.79 34.27
C LYS A 39 32.45 74.51 35.47
N PRO A 40 32.68 75.83 35.37
CA PRO A 40 33.29 76.61 36.45
C PRO A 40 32.42 76.61 37.71
N GLU A 41 33.04 76.71 38.90
CA GLU A 41 32.33 76.79 40.19
C GLU A 41 31.43 78.04 40.27
N ASP A 42 31.86 79.16 39.68
CA ASP A 42 31.05 80.36 39.48
C ASP A 42 30.87 80.65 37.97
N PRO A 43 29.70 80.35 37.40
CA PRO A 43 29.45 80.55 35.97
C PRO A 43 29.29 82.04 35.59
N ILE A 44 28.93 82.92 36.52
CA ILE A 44 28.71 84.34 36.22
C ILE A 44 30.06 85.04 36.14
N ALA A 45 30.95 84.80 37.11
CA ALA A 45 32.32 85.33 37.09
C ALA A 45 33.08 84.87 35.83
N TRP A 46 32.89 83.60 35.42
CA TRP A 46 33.46 83.06 34.19
C TRP A 46 32.96 83.77 32.92
N LEU A 47 31.65 83.95 32.78
CA LEU A 47 31.07 84.68 31.64
C LEU A 47 31.56 86.13 31.56
N ILE A 48 31.68 86.81 32.70
CA ILE A 48 32.20 88.18 32.76
C ILE A 48 33.66 88.20 32.28
N SER A 49 34.48 87.25 32.71
CA SER A 49 35.86 87.12 32.25
C SER A 49 35.94 86.93 30.73
N CYS A 50 35.14 86.02 30.17
CA CYS A 50 35.09 85.80 28.71
C CYS A 50 34.60 87.03 27.94
N LEU A 51 33.65 87.80 28.49
CA LEU A 51 33.17 89.04 27.86
C LEU A 51 34.20 90.18 27.93
N ILE A 52 34.96 90.30 29.01
CA ILE A 52 36.08 91.25 29.13
C ILE A 52 37.16 90.91 28.11
N GLU A 53 37.53 89.62 27.99
CA GLU A 53 38.47 89.12 26.99
C GLU A 53 37.98 89.44 25.57
N LEU A 54 36.71 89.13 25.26
CA LEU A 54 36.09 89.47 23.98
C LEU A 54 36.13 90.98 23.70
N HIS A 55 35.89 91.82 24.71
CA HIS A 55 35.91 93.28 24.53
C HIS A 55 37.31 93.80 24.17
N SER A 56 38.35 93.20 24.78
CA SER A 56 39.76 93.55 24.56
C SER A 56 40.33 93.11 23.19
N LEU A 57 39.63 92.25 22.45
CA LEU A 57 40.08 91.75 21.15
C LEU A 57 39.93 92.78 20.01
N PRO A 58 40.88 92.80 19.05
CA PRO A 58 40.78 93.66 17.87
C PRO A 58 39.59 93.26 16.98
N PRO A 59 39.03 94.20 16.19
CA PRO A 59 37.86 93.96 15.35
C PRO A 59 38.06 92.79 14.36
N SER A 60 39.28 92.59 13.87
CA SER A 60 39.65 91.50 12.96
C SER A 60 39.51 90.11 13.59
N ALA A 61 39.78 89.97 14.89
CA ALA A 61 39.64 88.70 15.61
C ALA A 61 38.17 88.37 15.93
N LYS A 62 37.32 89.38 16.14
CA LYS A 62 35.87 89.22 16.34
C LYS A 62 35.16 88.65 15.10
N VAL A 63 35.73 88.86 13.91
CA VAL A 63 35.21 88.37 12.63
C VAL A 63 35.49 86.88 12.40
N ASN A 64 36.26 86.19 13.24
CA ASN A 64 36.50 84.74 13.11
C ASN A 64 36.46 84.03 14.47
N LEU A 65 35.42 84.30 15.26
CA LEU A 65 35.23 83.62 16.54
C LEU A 65 34.68 82.20 16.31
N ASN A 66 35.45 81.18 16.68
CA ASN A 66 34.99 79.80 16.66
C ASN A 66 34.28 79.43 17.97
N TRP A 67 33.39 78.43 17.92
CA TRP A 67 32.62 77.93 19.07
C TRP A 67 33.49 77.42 20.23
N ASP A 68 34.74 77.06 19.97
CA ASP A 68 35.70 76.49 20.91
C ASP A 68 36.75 77.50 21.43
N TYR A 69 36.56 78.79 21.16
CA TYR A 69 37.55 79.83 21.46
C TYR A 69 37.84 79.96 22.96
N PHE A 70 36.81 80.00 23.80
CA PHE A 70 36.95 80.13 25.27
C PHE A 70 37.19 78.79 25.99
N ILE A 71 37.42 77.70 25.26
CA ILE A 71 37.69 76.37 25.82
C ILE A 71 39.20 76.11 25.78
N PRO A 72 39.86 75.89 26.92
CA PRO A 72 41.28 75.53 26.94
C PRO A 72 41.55 74.26 26.12
N GLU A 73 42.66 74.20 25.40
CA GLU A 73 42.97 73.11 24.44
C GLU A 73 42.88 71.70 25.04
N ILE A 74 43.19 71.56 26.34
CA ILE A 74 43.14 70.30 27.09
C ILE A 74 41.72 69.74 27.19
N TYR A 75 40.70 70.60 27.13
CA TYR A 75 39.29 70.24 27.33
C TYR A 75 38.46 70.32 26.05
N ARG A 76 39.08 70.57 24.89
CA ARG A 76 38.35 70.76 23.63
C ARG A 76 37.72 69.44 23.14
N PRO A 77 36.38 69.35 23.02
CA PRO A 77 35.73 68.11 22.59
C PRO A 77 35.87 67.92 21.08
N VAL A 78 35.91 66.65 20.64
CA VAL A 78 35.96 66.29 19.20
C VAL A 78 34.69 66.70 18.46
N ASN A 79 33.55 66.71 19.15
CA ASN A 79 32.25 67.11 18.62
C ASN A 79 31.76 68.39 19.31
N ARG A 80 31.05 69.24 18.56
CA ARG A 80 30.42 70.45 19.08
C ARG A 80 29.43 70.09 20.20
N PRO A 81 29.62 70.56 21.45
CA PRO A 81 28.77 70.20 22.59
C PRO A 81 27.41 70.91 22.54
N TYR A 82 27.37 72.08 21.91
CA TYR A 82 26.19 72.87 21.64
C TYR A 82 26.19 73.23 20.17
N ASN A 83 25.07 73.03 19.48
CA ASN A 83 24.95 73.34 18.06
C ASN A 83 23.86 74.40 17.84
N ILE A 84 24.29 75.64 17.59
CA ILE A 84 23.39 76.74 17.25
C ILE A 84 22.75 76.55 15.87
N GLU A 85 23.35 75.73 14.98
CA GLU A 85 22.85 75.48 13.62
C GLU A 85 21.40 74.95 13.58
N SER A 86 20.87 74.48 14.72
CA SER A 86 19.51 73.96 14.82
C SER A 86 18.46 74.95 15.30
N SER A 87 18.84 76.01 16.03
CA SER A 87 17.87 76.79 16.82
C SER A 87 17.97 78.30 16.62
N LEU A 88 19.10 78.92 16.97
CA LEU A 88 19.27 80.36 16.80
C LEU A 88 19.77 80.72 15.40
N SER A 89 20.61 79.89 14.77
CA SER A 89 20.98 80.09 13.36
C SER A 89 19.72 80.13 12.48
N TYR A 90 18.76 79.23 12.73
CA TYR A 90 17.49 79.19 12.03
C TYR A 90 16.67 80.45 12.29
N VAL A 91 16.62 80.97 13.53
CA VAL A 91 15.94 82.24 13.84
C VAL A 91 16.58 83.44 13.11
N PHE A 92 17.92 83.51 13.08
CA PHE A 92 18.65 84.58 12.41
C PHE A 92 18.66 84.45 10.87
N ALA A 93 18.61 83.22 10.34
CA ALA A 93 18.65 82.86 8.92
C ALA A 93 17.26 82.83 8.26
N VAL A 94 16.18 82.48 8.97
CA VAL A 94 14.79 82.55 8.46
C VAL A 94 14.38 83.98 8.10
N CYS A 95 15.05 84.98 8.66
CA CYS A 95 14.86 86.38 8.29
C CYS A 95 15.68 86.80 7.06
N ASP A 96 16.42 85.89 6.43
CA ASP A 96 16.93 86.08 5.08
C ASP A 96 15.90 85.45 4.13
N ASP A 97 15.36 86.25 3.19
CA ASP A 97 14.41 85.81 2.15
C ASP A 97 15.02 84.78 1.15
N THR A 98 16.07 84.06 1.54
CA THR A 98 16.87 83.14 0.71
C THR A 98 16.66 81.67 1.03
N LEU A 99 15.76 81.34 1.96
CA LEU A 99 15.48 79.96 2.42
C LEU A 99 14.19 79.34 1.84
N GLU A 100 13.63 79.90 0.77
CA GLU A 100 12.65 79.13 -0.02
C GLU A 100 13.38 77.97 -0.73
N PRO A 101 12.99 76.70 -0.49
CA PRO A 101 13.67 75.57 -1.12
C PRO A 101 13.55 75.67 -2.63
N ASN A 102 14.69 75.62 -3.32
CA ASN A 102 14.75 75.73 -4.77
C ASN A 102 13.89 74.65 -5.43
N GLU A 103 13.29 74.93 -6.58
CA GLU A 103 12.39 74.01 -7.29
C GLU A 103 12.98 72.59 -7.46
N ARG A 104 14.31 72.50 -7.67
CA ARG A 104 15.03 71.22 -7.76
C ARG A 104 15.00 70.43 -6.46
N GLN A 105 15.18 71.08 -5.30
CA GLN A 105 15.14 70.42 -3.99
C GLN A 105 13.74 69.89 -3.68
N ILE A 106 12.69 70.65 -4.04
CA ILE A 106 11.29 70.22 -3.91
C ILE A 106 11.03 68.98 -4.76
N ARG A 107 11.45 68.99 -6.04
CA ARG A 107 11.29 67.84 -6.95
C ARG A 107 12.01 66.60 -6.42
N THR A 108 13.27 66.73 -5.99
CA THR A 108 14.04 65.60 -5.42
C THR A 108 13.40 65.04 -4.15
N ALA A 109 12.88 65.90 -3.26
CA ALA A 109 12.17 65.45 -2.06
C ALA A 109 10.87 64.69 -2.40
N ILE A 110 10.10 65.16 -3.39
CA ILE A 110 8.89 64.49 -3.88
C ILE A 110 9.23 63.13 -4.49
N GLU A 111 10.27 63.04 -5.32
CA GLU A 111 10.74 61.79 -5.92
C GLU A 111 11.19 60.79 -4.86
N HIS A 112 11.97 61.25 -3.88
CA HIS A 112 12.39 60.43 -2.75
C HIS A 112 11.19 59.92 -1.95
N TYR A 113 10.20 60.76 -1.69
CA TYR A 113 8.98 60.36 -0.98
C TYR A 113 8.14 59.35 -1.77
N LYS A 114 7.98 59.55 -3.08
CA LYS A 114 7.31 58.59 -3.97
C LYS A 114 8.02 57.23 -3.95
N PHE A 115 9.35 57.23 -4.07
CA PHE A 115 10.16 56.01 -4.02
C PHE A 115 10.05 55.32 -2.65
N TYR A 116 10.06 56.08 -1.56
CA TYR A 116 9.86 55.56 -0.20
C TYR A 116 8.50 54.86 -0.06
N ILE A 117 7.40 55.50 -0.50
CA ILE A 117 6.06 54.88 -0.46
C ILE A 117 6.02 53.63 -1.33
N GLN A 118 6.53 53.69 -2.56
CA GLN A 118 6.55 52.53 -3.47
C GLN A 118 7.30 51.35 -2.86
N ARG A 119 8.48 51.58 -2.28
CA ARG A 119 9.22 50.53 -1.57
C ARG A 119 8.45 49.98 -0.39
N LYS A 120 7.84 50.83 0.43
CA LYS A 120 7.04 50.41 1.58
C LYS A 120 5.87 49.53 1.17
N LEU A 121 5.13 49.92 0.13
CA LEU A 121 4.01 49.16 -0.43
C LEU A 121 4.48 47.85 -1.05
N PHE A 122 5.55 47.88 -1.85
CA PHE A 122 6.12 46.67 -2.45
C PHE A 122 6.59 45.68 -1.39
N SER A 123 7.28 46.13 -0.33
CA SER A 123 7.69 45.26 0.77
C SER A 123 6.52 44.72 1.58
N ALA A 124 5.42 45.47 1.72
CA ALA A 124 4.20 44.96 2.35
C ALA A 124 3.51 43.90 1.47
N TRP A 125 3.38 44.18 0.16
CA TRP A 125 2.81 43.27 -0.81
C TRP A 125 3.63 41.98 -0.93
N LEU A 126 4.95 42.08 -1.02
CA LEU A 126 5.85 40.93 -1.09
C LEU A 126 5.75 40.06 0.17
N ARG A 127 5.71 40.68 1.36
CA ARG A 127 5.47 39.93 2.60
C ARG A 127 4.14 39.21 2.58
N TYR A 128 3.05 39.89 2.21
CA TYR A 128 1.74 39.27 2.08
C TYR A 128 1.75 38.08 1.10
N TYR A 129 2.34 38.28 -0.09
CA TYR A 129 2.45 37.23 -1.10
C TYR A 129 3.23 36.01 -0.60
N LEU A 130 4.39 36.23 0.02
CA LEU A 130 5.21 35.15 0.58
C LEU A 130 4.50 34.42 1.72
N THR A 131 3.80 35.16 2.60
CA THR A 131 2.96 34.55 3.65
C THR A 131 1.85 33.71 3.05
N ARG A 132 1.15 34.21 2.03
CA ARG A 132 0.09 33.47 1.34
C ARG A 132 0.61 32.20 0.67
N LEU A 133 1.76 32.28 0.00
CA LEU A 133 2.42 31.11 -0.60
C LEU A 133 2.82 30.08 0.46
N GLY A 134 3.33 30.54 1.61
CA GLY A 134 3.65 29.67 2.74
C GLY A 134 2.42 28.99 3.34
N GLN A 135 1.31 29.72 3.49
CA GLN A 135 0.03 29.19 3.96
C GLN A 135 -0.52 28.13 3.00
N GLN A 136 -0.47 28.38 1.68
CA GLN A 136 -0.92 27.41 0.68
C GLN A 136 -0.11 26.10 0.77
N ARG A 137 1.23 26.18 0.84
CA ARG A 137 2.07 25.00 1.03
C ARG A 137 1.77 24.26 2.34
N CYS A 138 1.43 24.99 3.41
CA CYS A 138 1.05 24.38 4.69
C CYS A 138 -0.29 23.64 4.58
N LEU A 139 -1.27 24.23 3.90
CA LEU A 139 -2.56 23.61 3.63
C LEU A 139 -2.41 22.34 2.78
N GLU A 140 -1.64 22.40 1.69
CA GLU A 140 -1.34 21.24 0.83
C GLU A 140 -0.70 20.09 1.63
N LYS A 141 0.25 20.39 2.53
CA LYS A 141 0.85 19.39 3.42
C LYS A 141 -0.17 18.79 4.38
N ARG A 142 -1.05 19.60 4.98
CA ARG A 142 -2.09 19.13 5.91
C ARG A 142 -3.12 18.27 5.19
N GLU A 143 -3.53 18.67 4.00
CA GLU A 143 -4.44 17.91 3.13
C GLU A 143 -3.82 16.56 2.74
N HIS A 144 -2.55 16.56 2.30
CA HIS A 144 -1.86 15.32 1.98
C HIS A 144 -1.76 14.38 3.20
N ALA A 145 -1.41 14.91 4.38
CA ALA A 145 -1.36 14.13 5.61
C ALA A 145 -2.73 13.57 6.01
N ALA A 146 -3.81 14.35 5.84
CA ALA A 146 -5.18 13.90 6.09
C ALA A 146 -5.59 12.77 5.13
N ASN A 147 -5.24 12.89 3.86
CA ASN A 147 -5.50 11.87 2.84
C ASN A 147 -4.76 10.56 3.12
N GLU A 148 -3.47 10.62 3.48
CA GLU A 148 -2.71 9.42 3.88
C GLU A 148 -3.29 8.77 5.14
N TYR A 149 -3.64 9.58 6.15
CA TYR A 149 -4.29 9.07 7.36
C TYR A 149 -5.61 8.35 7.03
N TYR A 150 -6.45 8.95 6.19
CA TYR A 150 -7.71 8.34 5.77
C TYR A 150 -7.48 7.04 4.99
N ARG A 151 -6.52 7.02 4.05
CA ARG A 151 -6.15 5.83 3.28
C ARG A 151 -5.70 4.69 4.19
N VAL A 152 -4.79 4.95 5.12
CA VAL A 152 -4.29 3.96 6.09
C VAL A 152 -5.41 3.48 7.01
N ARG A 153 -6.27 4.38 7.49
CA ARG A 153 -7.43 4.02 8.31
C ARG A 153 -8.38 3.07 7.58
N LEU A 154 -8.71 3.37 6.33
CA LEU A 154 -9.57 2.52 5.51
C LEU A 154 -8.96 1.14 5.28
N LEU A 155 -7.67 1.10 4.91
CA LEU A 155 -6.93 -0.15 4.77
C LEU A 155 -6.94 -0.97 6.07
N ASN A 156 -6.75 -0.33 7.22
CA ASN A 156 -6.77 -0.99 8.52
C ASN A 156 -8.13 -1.59 8.88
N ILE A 157 -9.24 -0.99 8.44
CA ILE A 157 -10.58 -1.58 8.64
C ILE A 157 -10.68 -2.93 7.92
N TYR A 158 -10.33 -2.96 6.64
CA TYR A 158 -10.35 -4.20 5.85
C TYR A 158 -9.31 -5.20 6.33
N PHE A 159 -8.10 -4.74 6.65
CA PHE A 159 -7.02 -5.59 7.16
C PHE A 159 -7.39 -6.24 8.49
N ARG A 160 -8.06 -5.52 9.41
CA ARG A 160 -8.55 -6.11 10.66
C ARG A 160 -9.57 -7.22 10.40
N GLN A 161 -10.53 -6.99 9.51
CA GLN A 161 -11.51 -8.03 9.14
C GLN A 161 -10.84 -9.25 8.51
N TRP A 162 -9.92 -9.03 7.57
CA TRP A 162 -9.13 -10.09 6.98
C TRP A 162 -8.28 -10.84 8.01
N SER A 163 -7.61 -10.13 8.92
CA SER A 163 -6.78 -10.72 9.97
C SER A 163 -7.60 -11.60 10.93
N LEU A 164 -8.79 -11.13 11.35
CA LEU A 164 -9.73 -11.93 12.15
C LEU A 164 -10.20 -13.18 11.39
N TRP A 165 -10.47 -13.06 10.09
CA TRP A 165 -10.83 -14.21 9.27
C TRP A 165 -9.67 -15.21 9.13
N VAL A 166 -8.45 -14.73 8.91
CA VAL A 166 -7.25 -15.59 8.80
C VAL A 166 -6.99 -16.34 10.09
N THR A 167 -7.04 -15.65 11.24
CA THR A 167 -6.85 -16.30 12.54
C THR A 167 -7.92 -17.34 12.80
N HIS A 168 -9.20 -17.01 12.53
CA HIS A 168 -10.30 -17.98 12.65
C HIS A 168 -10.11 -19.20 11.73
N ARG A 169 -9.74 -18.98 10.45
CA ARG A 169 -9.46 -20.06 9.49
C ARG A 169 -8.32 -20.97 9.97
N LEU A 170 -7.21 -20.39 10.41
CA LEU A 170 -6.05 -21.15 10.91
C LEU A 170 -6.40 -21.95 12.16
N SER A 171 -7.17 -21.37 13.08
CA SER A 171 -7.68 -22.09 14.27
C SER A 171 -8.55 -23.28 13.88
N ARG A 172 -9.43 -23.14 12.89
CA ARG A 172 -10.22 -24.26 12.37
C ARG A 172 -9.38 -25.34 11.72
N GLN A 173 -8.35 -24.97 10.95
CA GLN A 173 -7.42 -25.94 10.36
C GLN A 173 -6.65 -26.69 11.44
N LYS A 174 -6.16 -26.01 12.48
CA LYS A 174 -5.51 -26.65 13.63
C LYS A 174 -6.45 -27.62 14.35
N ALA A 175 -7.69 -27.23 14.60
CA ALA A 175 -8.69 -28.09 15.23
C ALA A 175 -8.97 -29.34 14.37
N ALA A 176 -9.18 -29.17 13.06
CA ALA A 176 -9.40 -30.29 12.15
C ALA A 176 -8.19 -31.23 12.09
N ALA A 177 -6.96 -30.70 12.04
CA ALA A 177 -5.75 -31.49 12.09
C ALA A 177 -5.63 -32.28 13.40
N CYS A 178 -5.97 -31.66 14.54
CA CYS A 178 -6.01 -32.34 15.83
C CYS A 178 -7.01 -33.50 15.85
N HIS A 179 -8.22 -33.30 15.32
CA HIS A 179 -9.21 -34.38 15.21
C HIS A 179 -8.74 -35.52 14.31
N ILE A 180 -8.14 -35.21 13.16
CA ILE A 180 -7.60 -36.23 12.23
C ILE A 180 -6.48 -37.02 12.92
N ASN A 181 -5.54 -36.33 13.58
CA ASN A 181 -4.45 -36.99 14.30
C ASN A 181 -4.98 -37.87 15.42
N HIS A 182 -5.93 -37.40 16.22
CA HIS A 182 -6.53 -38.19 17.28
C HIS A 182 -7.23 -39.46 16.75
N CYS A 183 -7.98 -39.33 15.65
CA CYS A 183 -8.59 -40.48 14.96
C CYS A 183 -7.52 -41.45 14.44
N ALA A 184 -6.44 -40.93 13.86
CA ALA A 184 -5.33 -41.74 13.35
C ALA A 184 -4.60 -42.48 14.47
N GLU A 185 -4.26 -41.81 15.58
CA GLU A 185 -3.65 -42.41 16.76
C GLU A 185 -4.54 -43.50 17.36
N THR A 186 -5.84 -43.22 17.50
CA THR A 186 -6.81 -44.19 18.01
C THR A 186 -6.90 -45.42 17.10
N TYR A 187 -6.88 -45.21 15.79
CA TYR A 187 -6.90 -46.29 14.81
C TYR A 187 -5.61 -47.12 14.83
N GLN A 188 -4.44 -46.46 14.92
CA GLN A 188 -3.15 -47.13 15.07
C GLN A 188 -3.11 -48.00 16.34
N LEU A 189 -3.58 -47.48 17.47
CA LEU A 189 -3.69 -48.25 18.71
C LEU A 189 -4.60 -49.48 18.54
N ARG A 190 -5.73 -49.34 17.84
CA ARG A 190 -6.61 -50.48 17.54
C ARG A 190 -5.94 -51.53 16.69
N ILE A 191 -5.16 -51.14 15.68
CA ILE A 191 -4.37 -52.08 14.85
C ILE A 191 -3.37 -52.82 15.74
N ILE A 192 -2.57 -52.10 16.51
CA ILE A 192 -1.54 -52.69 17.38
C ILE A 192 -2.17 -53.67 18.37
N LEU A 193 -3.26 -53.28 19.03
CA LEU A 193 -3.98 -54.14 19.97
C LEU A 193 -4.56 -55.38 19.28
N ASN A 194 -5.08 -55.24 18.06
CA ASN A 194 -5.60 -56.37 17.30
C ASN A 194 -4.49 -57.36 16.91
N GLU A 195 -3.36 -56.87 16.40
CA GLU A 195 -2.20 -57.73 16.09
C GLU A 195 -1.66 -58.41 17.34
N TRP A 196 -1.53 -57.66 18.44
CA TRP A 196 -1.12 -58.22 19.73
C TRP A 196 -2.09 -59.30 20.21
N ASN A 197 -3.40 -59.09 20.10
CA ASN A 197 -4.40 -60.09 20.47
C ASN A 197 -4.30 -61.35 19.60
N ILE A 198 -4.08 -61.22 18.29
CA ILE A 198 -3.87 -62.36 17.38
C ILE A 198 -2.64 -63.16 17.83
N VAL A 199 -1.51 -62.49 18.04
CA VAL A 199 -0.27 -63.13 18.48
C VAL A 199 -0.44 -63.78 19.85
N ALA A 200 -1.11 -63.13 20.80
CA ALA A 200 -1.38 -63.68 22.13
C ALA A 200 -2.29 -64.92 22.07
N GLN A 201 -3.31 -64.92 21.20
CA GLN A 201 -4.16 -66.09 20.96
C GLN A 201 -3.39 -67.23 20.31
N GLN A 202 -2.51 -66.94 19.35
CA GLN A 202 -1.64 -67.94 18.74
C GLN A 202 -0.71 -68.55 19.79
N ALA A 203 -0.03 -67.73 20.60
CA ALA A 203 0.84 -68.22 21.67
C ALA A 203 0.08 -69.12 22.66
N ARG A 204 -1.15 -68.76 23.04
CA ARG A 204 -2.01 -69.62 23.88
C ARG A 204 -2.33 -70.95 23.20
N ARG A 205 -2.79 -70.92 21.95
CA ARG A 205 -3.12 -72.14 21.18
C ARG A 205 -1.89 -73.04 21.00
N THR A 206 -0.73 -72.45 20.74
CA THR A 206 0.55 -73.16 20.60
C THR A 206 0.92 -73.86 21.91
N ARG A 207 0.80 -73.17 23.04
CA ARG A 207 1.02 -73.76 24.36
C ARG A 207 0.02 -74.90 24.62
N ASP A 208 -1.27 -74.66 24.41
CA ASP A 208 -2.32 -75.67 24.62
C ASP A 208 -2.14 -76.88 23.70
N TYR A 209 -1.57 -76.70 22.50
CA TYR A 209 -1.19 -77.79 21.59
C TYR A 209 -0.04 -78.63 22.17
N PHE A 210 1.05 -77.99 22.60
CA PHE A 210 2.18 -78.70 23.22
C PHE A 210 1.75 -79.44 24.51
N ASP A 211 0.90 -78.83 25.33
CA ASP A 211 0.32 -79.46 26.53
C ASP A 211 -0.57 -80.69 26.20
N ARG A 212 -1.19 -80.74 25.02
CA ARG A 212 -1.98 -81.91 24.56
C ARG A 212 -1.10 -83.02 24.00
N VAL A 213 -0.06 -82.65 23.26
CA VAL A 213 0.96 -83.58 22.77
C VAL A 213 1.67 -84.27 23.95
N GLU A 214 2.02 -83.53 25.00
CA GLU A 214 2.64 -84.07 26.22
C GLU A 214 1.69 -85.00 27.00
N ARG A 215 0.38 -84.79 26.88
CA ARG A 215 -0.67 -85.68 27.44
C ARG A 215 -0.99 -86.91 26.57
N GLY A 216 -0.32 -87.09 25.42
CA GLY A 216 -0.49 -88.26 24.56
C GLY A 216 -1.75 -88.23 23.68
N GLU A 217 -2.39 -87.08 23.51
CA GLU A 217 -3.56 -86.92 22.64
C GLU A 217 -3.11 -86.59 21.19
N GLU A 218 -3.15 -87.56 20.28
CA GLU A 218 -2.82 -87.32 18.86
C GLU A 218 -3.92 -86.50 18.15
N GLY A 219 -3.67 -85.21 17.96
CA GLY A 219 -4.59 -84.27 17.31
C GLY A 219 -4.23 -83.99 15.83
N GLN A 220 -5.26 -83.98 14.98
CA GLN A 220 -5.23 -83.69 13.54
C GLN A 220 -4.40 -82.46 13.13
N GLN A 221 -3.70 -82.55 12.00
CA GLN A 221 -2.84 -81.53 11.41
C GLN A 221 -3.50 -80.13 11.36
N PHE A 222 -2.88 -79.18 12.05
CA PHE A 222 -3.30 -77.78 12.18
C PHE A 222 -2.91 -76.98 10.93
N ASN A 223 -3.80 -76.95 9.92
CA ASN A 223 -3.59 -76.26 8.64
C ASN A 223 -3.74 -74.72 8.69
N GLY A 224 -3.61 -74.08 9.85
CA GLY A 224 -3.98 -72.68 10.05
C GLY A 224 -2.84 -71.66 10.10
N PHE A 225 -1.57 -72.07 10.08
CA PHE A 225 -0.48 -71.20 10.55
C PHE A 225 0.22 -70.34 9.46
N LEU A 226 -0.06 -70.51 8.16
CA LEU A 226 0.76 -69.89 7.09
C LEU A 226 -0.04 -69.23 5.97
N SER A 227 -1.06 -68.43 6.27
CA SER A 227 -1.69 -67.59 5.23
C SER A 227 -1.93 -66.15 5.70
N HIS A 228 -0.89 -65.46 6.14
CA HIS A 228 -0.91 -64.00 6.33
C HIS A 228 0.26 -63.31 5.59
N GLY A 229 0.51 -63.75 4.36
CA GLY A 229 1.39 -63.06 3.42
C GLY A 229 0.62 -62.01 2.61
N GLU A 230 1.03 -60.75 2.80
CA GLU A 230 1.07 -59.66 1.81
C GLU A 230 -0.24 -58.88 1.50
N ALA A 231 -0.18 -57.59 1.85
CA ALA A 231 -1.13 -56.51 1.58
C ALA A 231 -2.50 -56.59 2.28
N ARG A 232 -2.56 -56.17 3.55
CA ARG A 232 -3.81 -55.60 4.09
C ARG A 232 -4.06 -54.26 3.44
N ASP A 233 -4.68 -54.32 2.28
CA ASP A 233 -5.14 -53.19 1.51
C ASP A 233 -6.25 -52.46 2.29
N GLU A 234 -6.05 -51.18 2.60
CA GLU A 234 -6.98 -50.37 3.40
C GLU A 234 -8.40 -50.32 2.83
N LEU A 235 -8.55 -50.44 1.50
CA LEU A 235 -9.86 -50.55 0.85
C LEU A 235 -10.56 -51.86 1.21
N SER A 236 -9.79 -52.91 1.55
CA SER A 236 -10.30 -54.21 2.01
C SER A 236 -10.78 -54.19 3.46
N LEU A 237 -10.44 -53.13 4.22
CA LEU A 237 -10.96 -52.90 5.57
C LEU A 237 -12.33 -52.19 5.55
N LEU A 238 -12.68 -51.58 4.42
CA LEU A 238 -13.99 -50.97 4.21
C LEU A 238 -15.03 -52.04 3.87
N THR A 239 -16.30 -51.75 4.19
CA THR A 239 -17.39 -52.56 3.65
C THR A 239 -17.37 -52.52 2.12
N ARG A 240 -17.74 -53.63 1.48
CA ARG A 240 -17.79 -53.75 0.02
C ARG A 240 -18.54 -52.59 -0.62
N GLU A 241 -19.62 -52.13 -0.01
CA GLU A 241 -20.44 -51.02 -0.50
C GLU A 241 -19.71 -49.68 -0.47
N ALA A 242 -19.00 -49.37 0.62
CA ALA A 242 -18.22 -48.13 0.74
C ALA A 242 -17.08 -48.11 -0.28
N ALA A 243 -16.35 -49.22 -0.42
CA ALA A 243 -15.28 -49.36 -1.40
C ALA A 243 -15.78 -49.18 -2.84
N VAL A 244 -16.93 -49.78 -3.19
CA VAL A 244 -17.56 -49.59 -4.50
C VAL A 244 -18.01 -48.13 -4.71
N ARG A 245 -18.51 -47.44 -3.67
CA ARG A 245 -18.86 -46.01 -3.80
C ARG A 245 -17.65 -45.11 -4.03
N ILE A 246 -16.51 -45.41 -3.40
CA ILE A 246 -15.26 -44.68 -3.64
C ILE A 246 -14.81 -44.87 -5.09
N LEU A 247 -14.78 -46.12 -5.56
CA LEU A 247 -14.41 -46.46 -6.93
C LEU A 247 -15.38 -45.85 -7.97
N ALA A 248 -16.63 -45.54 -7.61
CA ALA A 248 -17.60 -44.94 -8.52
C ALA A 248 -17.27 -43.51 -8.95
N TYR A 249 -16.33 -42.84 -8.27
CA TYR A 249 -15.82 -41.51 -8.67
C TYR A 249 -14.67 -41.56 -9.67
N LEU A 250 -14.15 -42.76 -9.98
CA LEU A 250 -13.01 -42.95 -10.86
C LEU A 250 -13.47 -43.16 -12.31
N ASP A 251 -12.65 -42.66 -13.24
CA ASP A 251 -12.85 -42.91 -14.66
C ASP A 251 -12.46 -44.36 -15.03
N VAL A 252 -12.83 -44.77 -16.24
CA VAL A 252 -12.66 -46.16 -16.71
C VAL A 252 -11.18 -46.58 -16.73
N ASP A 253 -10.25 -45.65 -17.00
CA ASP A 253 -8.80 -45.92 -16.96
C ASP A 253 -8.28 -46.11 -15.55
N ASP A 254 -8.72 -45.25 -14.62
CA ASP A 254 -8.35 -45.34 -13.21
C ASP A 254 -8.87 -46.66 -12.63
N LEU A 255 -10.11 -47.06 -12.96
CA LEU A 255 -10.66 -48.37 -12.58
C LEU A 255 -9.84 -49.54 -13.14
N ALA A 256 -9.33 -49.41 -14.38
CA ALA A 256 -8.48 -50.42 -14.99
C ALA A 256 -7.10 -50.52 -14.30
N ARG A 257 -6.57 -49.40 -13.80
CA ARG A 257 -5.35 -49.36 -12.96
C ARG A 257 -5.62 -49.96 -11.58
N CYS A 258 -6.73 -49.61 -10.94
CA CYS A 258 -7.16 -50.20 -9.66
C CYS A 258 -7.26 -51.73 -9.73
N ALA A 259 -7.76 -52.28 -10.84
CA ALA A 259 -7.88 -53.73 -11.01
C ALA A 259 -6.53 -54.49 -11.02
N GLN A 260 -5.40 -53.79 -11.11
CA GLN A 260 -4.06 -54.36 -11.14
C GLN A 260 -3.35 -54.31 -9.78
N VAL A 261 -3.96 -53.68 -8.76
CA VAL A 261 -3.36 -53.50 -7.43
C VAL A 261 -3.34 -54.82 -6.65
N CYS A 262 -4.49 -55.46 -6.48
CA CYS A 262 -4.60 -56.74 -5.77
C CYS A 262 -5.81 -57.56 -6.25
N ARG A 263 -5.93 -58.82 -5.80
CA ARG A 263 -7.07 -59.69 -6.14
C ARG A 263 -8.40 -59.11 -5.68
N ASN A 264 -8.44 -58.46 -4.51
CA ASN A 264 -9.65 -57.85 -3.96
C ASN A 264 -10.11 -56.63 -4.79
N TRP A 265 -9.20 -55.72 -5.14
CA TRP A 265 -9.52 -54.57 -6.00
C TRP A 265 -9.97 -54.99 -7.40
N LYS A 266 -9.36 -56.05 -7.94
CA LYS A 266 -9.82 -56.65 -9.18
C LYS A 266 -11.28 -57.11 -9.08
N MET A 267 -11.71 -57.68 -7.96
CA MET A 267 -13.10 -58.08 -7.71
C MET A 267 -14.02 -56.87 -7.50
N LEU A 268 -13.60 -55.86 -6.74
CA LEU A 268 -14.38 -54.66 -6.46
C LEU A 268 -14.64 -53.83 -7.72
N THR A 269 -13.61 -53.65 -8.56
CA THR A 269 -13.73 -52.96 -9.85
C THR A 269 -14.62 -53.69 -10.86
N GLN A 270 -15.05 -54.93 -10.60
CA GLN A 270 -16.03 -55.65 -11.42
C GLN A 270 -17.48 -55.50 -10.93
N SER A 271 -17.71 -54.73 -9.86
CA SER A 271 -19.04 -54.49 -9.32
C SER A 271 -19.99 -53.86 -10.36
N SER A 272 -21.20 -54.42 -10.48
CA SER A 272 -22.23 -53.99 -11.44
C SER A 272 -22.58 -52.51 -11.36
N MET A 273 -22.51 -51.92 -10.16
CA MET A 273 -22.82 -50.51 -9.90
C MET A 273 -21.88 -49.56 -10.66
N LEU A 274 -20.60 -49.92 -10.77
CA LEU A 274 -19.56 -49.10 -11.41
C LEU A 274 -19.74 -49.00 -12.92
N TRP A 275 -20.30 -50.04 -13.54
CA TRP A 275 -20.39 -50.15 -14.99
C TRP A 275 -21.77 -49.80 -15.57
N SER A 276 -22.68 -49.30 -14.74
CA SER A 276 -24.00 -48.84 -15.17
C SER A 276 -23.93 -47.62 -16.10
N LYS A 277 -22.89 -46.79 -15.94
CA LYS A 277 -22.61 -45.60 -16.75
C LYS A 277 -21.17 -45.67 -17.25
N LEU A 278 -20.97 -45.62 -18.56
CA LEU A 278 -19.66 -45.67 -19.17
C LEU A 278 -19.40 -44.38 -19.96
N TYR A 279 -18.45 -43.57 -19.48
CA TYR A 279 -18.02 -42.33 -20.12
C TYR A 279 -16.60 -42.50 -20.67
N LEU A 280 -16.46 -42.53 -22.01
CA LEU A 280 -15.17 -42.77 -22.67
C LEU A 280 -14.57 -41.52 -23.34
N HIS A 281 -15.08 -40.34 -22.96
CA HIS A 281 -14.63 -39.07 -23.52
C HIS A 281 -13.14 -38.76 -23.25
N ARG A 282 -12.61 -39.06 -22.05
CA ARG A 282 -11.18 -38.81 -21.73
C ARG A 282 -10.23 -39.80 -22.37
N THR A 283 -10.73 -40.96 -22.80
CA THR A 283 -9.97 -41.98 -23.52
C THR A 283 -10.06 -41.84 -25.03
N SER A 284 -10.79 -40.85 -25.54
CA SER A 284 -11.16 -40.72 -26.95
C SER A 284 -9.98 -40.87 -27.92
N ASP A 285 -8.81 -40.35 -27.54
CA ASP A 285 -7.62 -40.33 -28.39
C ASP A 285 -6.94 -41.71 -28.48
N ALA A 286 -6.97 -42.50 -27.41
CA ALA A 286 -6.40 -43.86 -27.39
C ALA A 286 -7.43 -44.95 -27.75
N LEU A 287 -8.72 -44.61 -27.76
CA LEU A 287 -9.81 -45.55 -27.87
C LEU A 287 -10.02 -46.02 -29.31
N ASN A 288 -9.63 -47.27 -29.57
CA ASN A 288 -9.97 -48.00 -30.79
C ASN A 288 -11.14 -48.97 -30.56
N ASP A 289 -11.69 -49.53 -31.64
CA ASP A 289 -12.84 -50.45 -31.58
C ASP A 289 -12.59 -51.65 -30.64
N ARG A 290 -11.36 -52.17 -30.57
CA ARG A 290 -10.99 -53.30 -29.71
C ARG A 290 -11.08 -52.95 -28.22
N LEU A 291 -10.59 -51.76 -27.84
CA LEU A 291 -10.63 -51.29 -26.46
C LEU A 291 -12.05 -50.93 -26.04
N ALA A 292 -12.81 -50.23 -26.90
CA ALA A 292 -14.22 -49.94 -26.66
C ALA A 292 -15.01 -51.23 -26.41
N MET A 293 -14.77 -52.27 -27.20
CA MET A 293 -15.39 -53.59 -27.01
C MET A 293 -15.04 -54.23 -25.68
N ARG A 294 -13.78 -54.13 -25.20
CA ARG A 294 -13.40 -54.68 -23.88
C ARG A 294 -14.13 -53.99 -22.73
N PHE A 295 -14.27 -52.66 -22.79
CA PHE A 295 -14.99 -51.92 -21.75
C PHE A 295 -16.48 -52.22 -21.78
N ILE A 296 -17.10 -52.23 -22.96
CA ILE A 296 -18.50 -52.65 -23.13
C ILE A 296 -18.67 -54.08 -22.62
N GLN A 297 -17.74 -54.98 -22.90
CA GLN A 297 -17.80 -56.37 -22.44
C GLN A 297 -17.86 -56.49 -20.93
N ARG A 298 -17.06 -55.70 -20.23
CA ARG A 298 -16.97 -55.66 -18.77
C ARG A 298 -18.20 -55.00 -18.13
N ALA A 299 -18.86 -54.10 -18.86
CA ALA A 299 -20.06 -53.40 -18.39
C ALA A 299 -21.37 -54.20 -18.49
N ARG A 300 -21.32 -55.43 -19.02
CA ARG A 300 -22.53 -56.26 -19.19
C ARG A 300 -22.89 -57.02 -17.91
N PRO A 301 -24.18 -57.31 -17.69
CA PRO A 301 -25.36 -56.82 -18.43
C PRO A 301 -25.82 -55.40 -18.02
N TYR A 302 -25.16 -54.77 -17.04
CA TYR A 302 -25.71 -53.64 -16.28
C TYR A 302 -25.60 -52.26 -16.95
N LEU A 303 -25.00 -52.17 -18.13
CA LEU A 303 -24.81 -50.91 -18.85
C LEU A 303 -26.15 -50.25 -19.23
N GLN A 304 -26.43 -49.08 -18.63
CA GLN A 304 -27.62 -48.27 -18.89
C GLN A 304 -27.32 -47.01 -19.71
N HIS A 305 -26.13 -46.42 -19.53
CA HIS A 305 -25.72 -45.20 -20.20
C HIS A 305 -24.33 -45.36 -20.81
N LEU A 306 -24.22 -45.13 -22.12
CA LEU A 306 -22.96 -45.17 -22.86
C LEU A 306 -22.68 -43.83 -23.53
N ASN A 307 -21.55 -43.20 -23.22
CA ASN A 307 -21.12 -41.94 -23.83
C ASN A 307 -19.78 -42.14 -24.54
N LEU A 308 -19.82 -42.01 -25.87
CA LEU A 308 -18.68 -42.14 -26.79
C LEU A 308 -18.36 -40.79 -27.48
N ARG A 309 -18.69 -39.66 -26.87
CA ARG A 309 -18.39 -38.33 -27.43
C ARG A 309 -16.90 -38.20 -27.79
N GLN A 310 -16.62 -37.56 -28.93
CA GLN A 310 -15.27 -37.26 -29.44
C GLN A 310 -14.40 -38.49 -29.75
N CYS A 311 -14.97 -39.70 -29.74
CA CYS A 311 -14.23 -40.91 -30.07
C CYS A 311 -14.02 -41.03 -31.59
N SER A 312 -12.99 -40.34 -32.11
CA SER A 312 -12.71 -40.19 -33.54
C SER A 312 -12.18 -41.47 -34.20
N ARG A 313 -11.48 -42.33 -33.44
CA ARG A 313 -10.84 -43.57 -33.92
C ARG A 313 -11.76 -44.80 -33.88
N ILE A 314 -13.01 -44.62 -33.45
CA ILE A 314 -14.05 -45.64 -33.49
C ILE A 314 -14.72 -45.63 -34.87
N GLY A 315 -14.23 -46.48 -35.78
CA GLY A 315 -14.75 -46.55 -37.16
C GLY A 315 -15.46 -47.85 -37.52
N ARG A 316 -15.13 -48.98 -36.87
CA ARG A 316 -15.76 -50.29 -37.12
C ARG A 316 -16.75 -50.73 -36.07
N LEU A 317 -17.04 -49.91 -35.06
CA LEU A 317 -18.13 -50.17 -34.11
C LEU A 317 -19.50 -50.30 -34.80
N THR A 318 -19.59 -49.93 -36.08
CA THR A 318 -20.76 -49.84 -36.95
C THR A 318 -21.53 -51.12 -37.26
N PHE A 319 -21.02 -52.32 -36.98
CA PHE A 319 -21.86 -53.52 -37.12
C PHE A 319 -21.60 -54.58 -36.04
N VAL A 320 -20.35 -54.95 -35.79
CA VAL A 320 -20.03 -56.00 -34.80
C VAL A 320 -20.22 -55.49 -33.38
N GLY A 321 -19.70 -54.30 -33.05
CA GLY A 321 -19.85 -53.69 -31.73
C GLY A 321 -21.30 -53.34 -31.40
N LEU A 322 -22.05 -52.84 -32.39
CA LEU A 322 -23.48 -52.59 -32.24
C LEU A 322 -24.32 -53.86 -32.17
N LYS A 323 -24.04 -54.88 -32.99
CA LYS A 323 -24.70 -56.20 -32.86
C LYS A 323 -24.42 -56.82 -31.49
N TYR A 324 -23.25 -56.55 -30.92
CA TYR A 324 -22.84 -57.02 -29.61
C TYR A 324 -23.52 -56.27 -28.45
N LEU A 325 -23.56 -54.93 -28.51
CA LEU A 325 -24.37 -54.09 -27.62
C LEU A 325 -25.83 -54.53 -27.67
N ARG A 326 -26.36 -54.72 -28.89
CA ARG A 326 -27.74 -55.16 -29.15
C ARG A 326 -28.07 -56.52 -28.55
N ARG A 327 -27.11 -57.46 -28.51
CA ARG A 327 -27.33 -58.82 -28.00
C ARG A 327 -27.18 -58.94 -26.49
N ASN A 328 -26.43 -58.06 -25.85
CA ASN A 328 -25.97 -58.31 -24.47
C ASN A 328 -26.14 -57.13 -23.51
N SER A 329 -26.73 -56.01 -23.95
CA SER A 329 -26.97 -54.81 -23.13
C SER A 329 -28.47 -54.48 -23.12
N HIS A 330 -29.27 -55.39 -22.57
CA HIS A 330 -30.74 -55.29 -22.53
C HIS A 330 -31.27 -54.09 -21.73
N TYR A 331 -30.45 -53.53 -20.84
CA TYR A 331 -30.80 -52.41 -19.98
C TYR A 331 -30.29 -51.06 -20.50
N LEU A 332 -29.75 -51.01 -21.72
CA LEU A 332 -29.20 -49.78 -22.29
C LEU A 332 -30.33 -48.79 -22.62
N LYS A 333 -30.39 -47.70 -21.85
CA LYS A 333 -31.41 -46.65 -21.98
C LYS A 333 -30.95 -45.48 -22.83
N ARG A 334 -29.65 -45.15 -22.76
CA ARG A 334 -29.09 -43.94 -23.37
C ARG A 334 -27.74 -44.20 -24.03
N ILE A 335 -27.58 -43.70 -25.26
CA ILE A 335 -26.30 -43.64 -25.95
C ILE A 335 -26.03 -42.23 -26.50
N ILE A 336 -24.79 -41.75 -26.36
CA ILE A 336 -24.33 -40.44 -26.86
C ILE A 336 -23.18 -40.66 -27.83
N LEU A 337 -23.36 -40.22 -29.08
CA LEU A 337 -22.47 -40.38 -30.24
C LEU A 337 -22.23 -39.01 -30.92
N ILE A 338 -21.64 -38.06 -30.20
CA ILE A 338 -21.40 -36.69 -30.68
C ILE A 338 -19.95 -36.59 -31.16
N GLU A 339 -19.73 -35.98 -32.33
CA GLU A 339 -18.38 -35.81 -32.92
C GLU A 339 -17.67 -37.16 -33.19
N CYS A 340 -18.41 -38.14 -33.71
CA CYS A 340 -17.91 -39.46 -34.08
C CYS A 340 -17.95 -39.64 -35.62
N PRO A 341 -16.94 -39.20 -36.37
CA PRO A 341 -16.98 -39.06 -37.84
C PRO A 341 -17.10 -40.39 -38.60
N ASN A 342 -16.72 -41.51 -37.99
CA ASN A 342 -16.64 -42.80 -38.65
C ASN A 342 -17.83 -43.73 -38.35
N ILE A 343 -18.89 -43.22 -37.73
CA ILE A 343 -20.13 -43.99 -37.48
C ILE A 343 -21.07 -43.88 -38.68
N SER A 344 -21.47 -45.03 -39.24
CA SER A 344 -22.34 -45.13 -40.40
C SER A 344 -23.81 -44.81 -40.05
N ARG A 345 -24.55 -44.26 -41.00
CA ARG A 345 -25.97 -43.93 -40.83
C ARG A 345 -26.82 -45.17 -40.51
N ALA A 346 -26.59 -46.28 -41.21
CA ALA A 346 -27.27 -47.55 -40.98
C ALA A 346 -27.05 -48.14 -39.58
N ALA A 347 -25.95 -47.80 -38.91
CA ALA A 347 -25.67 -48.17 -37.53
C ALA A 347 -26.55 -47.38 -36.55
N ILE A 348 -26.69 -46.06 -36.77
CA ILE A 348 -27.53 -45.18 -35.95
C ILE A 348 -28.99 -45.57 -36.08
N ASP A 349 -29.48 -45.82 -37.30
CA ASP A 349 -30.87 -46.23 -37.54
C ASP A 349 -31.23 -47.50 -36.74
N LYS A 350 -30.30 -48.45 -36.65
CA LYS A 350 -30.46 -49.68 -35.85
C LYS A 350 -30.43 -49.45 -34.34
N LEU A 351 -29.74 -48.42 -33.87
CA LEU A 351 -29.71 -48.05 -32.46
C LEU A 351 -31.01 -47.40 -32.03
N VAL A 352 -31.51 -46.47 -32.85
CA VAL A 352 -32.75 -45.73 -32.60
C VAL A 352 -33.95 -46.67 -32.47
N LEU A 353 -33.97 -47.78 -33.21
CA LEU A 353 -35.03 -48.78 -33.12
C LEU A 353 -35.14 -49.52 -31.77
N LYS A 354 -34.10 -49.52 -30.92
CA LYS A 354 -34.09 -50.31 -29.67
C LYS A 354 -33.68 -49.55 -28.41
N ILE A 355 -32.95 -48.45 -28.54
CA ILE A 355 -32.48 -47.66 -27.40
C ILE A 355 -33.42 -46.46 -27.25
N PRO A 356 -34.06 -46.26 -26.08
CA PRO A 356 -35.00 -45.17 -25.86
C PRO A 356 -34.44 -43.77 -26.15
N TYR A 357 -33.16 -43.55 -25.88
CA TYR A 357 -32.51 -42.26 -26.09
C TYR A 357 -31.18 -42.39 -26.83
N VAL A 358 -31.14 -41.91 -28.06
CA VAL A 358 -29.93 -41.86 -28.90
C VAL A 358 -29.65 -40.40 -29.26
N GLN A 359 -28.55 -39.85 -28.77
CA GLN A 359 -28.10 -38.50 -29.13
C GLN A 359 -26.90 -38.61 -30.07
N TYR A 360 -27.00 -38.04 -31.27
CA TYR A 360 -25.95 -38.08 -32.28
C TYR A 360 -25.85 -36.75 -33.03
N HIS A 361 -24.64 -36.39 -33.48
CA HIS A 361 -24.41 -35.26 -34.39
C HIS A 361 -23.56 -35.73 -35.56
N TYR A 362 -24.02 -35.50 -36.79
CA TYR A 362 -23.20 -35.71 -37.97
C TYR A 362 -22.12 -34.63 -38.03
N THR A 363 -20.86 -35.02 -37.93
CA THR A 363 -19.80 -34.22 -38.52
C THR A 363 -19.86 -34.49 -40.02
N ASN A 364 -20.56 -33.64 -40.77
CA ASN A 364 -20.28 -33.55 -42.20
C ASN A 364 -18.78 -33.24 -42.29
N LYS A 365 -17.97 -34.19 -42.76
CA LYS A 365 -16.69 -33.78 -43.36
C LYS A 365 -17.06 -32.73 -44.40
N PRO A 366 -16.45 -31.53 -44.38
CA PRO A 366 -16.51 -30.69 -45.56
C PRO A 366 -15.98 -31.55 -46.70
N SER A 367 -16.82 -31.74 -47.71
CA SER A 367 -16.39 -32.22 -49.01
C SER A 367 -15.09 -31.51 -49.38
N GLU A 368 -14.05 -32.30 -49.68
CA GLU A 368 -12.96 -31.85 -50.54
C GLU A 368 -13.59 -31.31 -51.82
N LEU A 369 -13.83 -30.00 -51.86
CA LEU A 369 -14.31 -29.23 -53.00
C LEU A 369 -14.05 -27.75 -52.69
N ALA A 370 -12.79 -27.36 -52.79
CA ALA A 370 -12.37 -26.06 -53.35
C ALA A 370 -10.83 -25.98 -53.41
N LYS A 371 -10.33 -26.27 -54.61
CA LYS A 371 -8.97 -26.07 -55.17
C LYS A 371 -8.01 -27.24 -55.09
#